data_AF-A0A661BC06-F1
#
_entry.id   AF-A0A661BC06-F1
#
_cell.length_a   1.000
_cell.length_b   1.000
_cell.length_c   1.000
_cell.angle_alpha   90.00
_cell.angle_beta   90.00
_cell.angle_gamma   90.00
#
_symmetry.space_group_name_H-M   'P 1'
#
loop_
_entity.id
_entity.type
_entity.pdbx_description
1 polymer ?
#
loop_
_entity_poly.entity_id
_entity_poly.type
_entity_poly.pdbx_seq_one_letter_code
_entity_poly.pdbx_strand_id
1 'polypeptide(L)'
;MRRRDLALFLTTIGPHRDDFTIIIDGLPARRFASWGQSRMISLAIYLSAAKLTGDKSRKIPTVLLDDALAELDPERARNALEIAPTVAQVVAVTPHEMPEVNAAKTKKFRMPEPGKIEEEN
;
A
#
# COMPACT_ATOMS: atom_id res chain seq x y z
N MET A 1 -19.92 29.22 14.07
CA MET A 1 -20.17 27.76 13.97
C MET A 1 -21.63 27.48 13.61
N ARG A 2 -22.59 27.48 14.55
CA ARG A 2 -24.02 27.17 14.29
C ARG A 2 -24.64 27.90 13.09
N ARG A 3 -24.33 29.19 12.91
CA ARG A 3 -24.80 29.97 11.75
C ARG A 3 -24.28 29.45 10.40
N ARG A 4 -23.04 28.94 10.36
CA ARG A 4 -22.43 28.33 9.17
C ARG A 4 -23.03 26.95 8.89
N ASP A 5 -23.24 26.16 9.94
CA ASP A 5 -23.86 24.82 9.85
C ASP A 5 -25.29 24.93 9.34
N LEU A 6 -26.07 25.89 9.85
CA LEU A 6 -27.43 26.17 9.38
C LEU A 6 -27.46 26.64 7.91
N ALA A 7 -26.49 27.46 7.49
CA ALA A 7 -26.42 27.94 6.11
C ALA A 7 -26.04 26.84 5.10
N LEU A 8 -25.22 25.88 5.53
CA LEU A 8 -24.74 24.78 4.68
C LEU A 8 -25.56 23.49 4.85
N PHE A 9 -26.52 23.47 5.78
CA PHE A 9 -27.30 22.28 6.18
C PHE A 9 -26.42 21.06 6.52
N LEU A 10 -25.26 21.30 7.15
CA LEU A 10 -24.31 20.25 7.51
C LEU A 10 -23.48 20.62 8.75
N THR A 11 -23.01 19.62 9.49
CA THR A 11 -22.11 19.82 10.63
C THR A 11 -20.70 20.18 10.14
N THR A 12 -20.22 21.38 10.48
CA THR A 12 -18.95 21.90 9.94
C THR A 12 -17.71 21.58 10.78
N ILE A 13 -17.88 21.01 11.98
CA ILE A 13 -16.79 20.65 12.89
C ILE A 13 -17.05 19.26 13.48
N GLY A 14 -16.00 18.46 13.54
CA GLY A 14 -15.99 17.09 14.04
C GLY A 14 -14.92 16.29 13.31
N PRO A 15 -14.59 15.07 13.78
CA PRO A 15 -13.51 14.26 13.21
C PRO A 15 -13.72 13.92 11.72
N HIS A 16 -14.96 13.98 11.23
CA HIS A 16 -15.29 13.84 9.81
C HIS A 16 -14.79 15.02 8.92
N ARG A 17 -14.32 16.11 9.54
CA ARG A 17 -13.74 17.28 8.87
C ARG A 17 -12.23 17.39 9.06
N ASP A 18 -11.65 16.54 9.91
CA ASP A 18 -10.21 16.50 10.10
C ASP A 18 -9.55 15.87 8.87
N ASP A 19 -8.34 16.31 8.58
CA ASP A 19 -7.50 15.79 7.50
C ASP A 19 -6.08 15.62 8.03
N PHE A 20 -5.32 14.68 7.45
CA PHE A 20 -3.92 14.49 7.78
C PHE A 20 -3.04 14.85 6.59
N THR A 21 -1.93 15.53 6.87
CA THR A 21 -0.95 15.87 5.85
C THR A 21 0.29 15.01 6.04
N ILE A 22 0.73 14.35 4.97
CA ILE A 22 2.00 13.66 4.92
C ILE A 22 3.07 14.66 4.47
N ILE A 23 4.13 14.79 5.27
CA ILE A 23 5.26 15.68 5.01
C ILE A 23 6.47 14.83 4.67
N ILE A 24 7.15 15.16 3.57
CA ILE A 24 8.44 14.59 3.17
C ILE A 24 9.39 15.76 2.95
N ASP A 25 10.55 15.73 3.61
CA ASP A 25 11.58 16.78 3.50
C ASP A 25 11.03 18.19 3.71
N GLY A 26 10.08 18.33 4.66
CA GLY A 26 9.43 19.60 4.98
C GLY A 26 8.33 20.05 4.03
N LEU A 27 8.02 19.28 2.97
CA LEU A 27 7.02 19.62 1.95
C LEU A 27 5.78 18.71 2.01
N PRO A 28 4.57 19.25 1.78
CA PRO A 28 3.35 18.45 1.65
C PRO A 28 3.42 17.47 0.47
N ALA A 29 3.47 16.17 0.76
CA ALA A 29 3.60 15.13 -0.25
C ALA A 29 2.46 15.17 -1.29
N ARG A 30 1.23 15.48 -0.86
CA ARG A 30 0.07 15.60 -1.76
C ARG A 30 0.29 16.60 -2.91
N ARG A 31 1.14 17.60 -2.72
CA ARG A 31 1.43 18.63 -3.74
C ARG A 31 2.78 18.41 -4.43
N PHE A 32 3.77 17.87 -3.73
CA PHE A 32 5.16 17.87 -4.19
C PHE A 32 5.77 16.49 -4.45
N ALA A 33 5.14 15.41 -3.98
CA ALA A 33 5.66 14.06 -4.22
C ALA A 33 5.57 13.70 -5.71
N SER A 34 6.62 13.07 -6.23
CA SER A 34 6.56 12.43 -7.54
C SER A 34 5.54 11.29 -7.55
N TRP A 35 5.22 10.78 -8.73
CA TRP A 35 4.33 9.62 -8.88
C TRP A 35 4.83 8.39 -8.10
N GLY A 36 6.11 8.04 -8.28
CA GLY A 36 6.74 6.93 -7.57
C GLY A 36 6.79 7.15 -6.04
N GLN A 37 7.05 8.39 -5.59
CA GLN A 37 6.98 8.72 -4.15
C GLN A 37 5.56 8.55 -3.62
N SER A 38 4.54 9.00 -4.36
CA SER A 38 3.13 8.87 -3.95
C SER A 38 2.71 7.39 -3.82
N ARG A 39 3.20 6.52 -4.71
CA ARG A 39 3.02 5.06 -4.64
C ARG A 39 3.71 4.47 -3.40
N MET A 40 4.97 4.83 -3.16
CA MET A 40 5.72 4.39 -1.98
C MET A 40 5.06 4.83 -0.67
N ILE A 41 4.57 6.07 -0.60
CA ILE A 41 3.85 6.58 0.56
C ILE A 41 2.60 5.75 0.81
N SER A 42 1.81 5.50 -0.23
CA SER A 42 0.58 4.71 -0.13
C SER A 42 0.90 3.30 0.38
N LEU A 43 1.91 2.65 -0.20
CA LEU A 43 2.36 1.33 0.22
C LEU A 43 2.83 1.32 1.68
N ALA A 44 3.62 2.31 2.11
CA ALA A 44 4.08 2.45 3.48
C ALA A 44 2.93 2.60 4.48
N ILE A 45 1.89 3.37 4.13
CA ILE A 45 0.67 3.50 4.96
C ILE A 45 -0.03 2.16 5.09
N TYR A 46 -0.24 1.44 3.98
CA TYR A 46 -0.92 0.15 4.01
C TYR A 46 -0.14 -0.90 4.80
N LEU A 47 1.17 -0.99 4.62
CA LEU A 47 2.03 -1.90 5.40
C LEU A 47 2.06 -1.53 6.89
N SER A 48 2.05 -0.24 7.22
CA SER A 48 1.96 0.24 8.61
C SER A 48 0.62 -0.12 9.24
N ALA A 49 -0.48 0.02 8.49
CA ALA A 49 -1.81 -0.38 8.93
C ALA A 49 -1.91 -1.90 9.11
N ALA A 50 -1.31 -2.69 8.21
CA ALA A 50 -1.21 -4.14 8.34
C ALA A 50 -0.45 -4.52 9.62
N LYS A 51 0.74 -3.94 9.83
CA LYS A 51 1.52 -4.15 11.07
C LYS A 51 0.69 -3.86 12.32
N LEU A 52 0.05 -2.69 12.38
CA LEU A 52 -0.79 -2.31 13.52
C LEU A 52 -1.96 -3.28 13.73
N THR A 53 -2.55 -3.76 12.65
CA THR A 53 -3.63 -4.76 12.68
C THR A 53 -3.13 -6.10 13.23
N GLY A 54 -1.95 -6.53 12.80
CA GLY A 54 -1.31 -7.74 13.29
C GLY A 54 -0.98 -7.67 14.78
N ASP A 55 -0.42 -6.54 15.22
CA ASP A 55 -0.07 -6.30 16.63
C ASP A 55 -1.32 -6.33 17.53
N LYS A 56 -2.42 -5.71 17.08
CA LYS A 56 -3.70 -5.70 17.83
C LYS A 56 -4.42 -7.04 17.86
N SER A 57 -4.42 -7.75 16.73
CA SER A 57 -5.15 -9.01 16.58
C SER A 57 -4.34 -10.25 17.01
N ARG A 58 -3.03 -10.11 17.19
CA ARG A 58 -2.05 -11.20 17.38
C ARG A 58 -2.09 -12.25 16.26
N LYS A 59 -2.47 -11.83 15.05
CA LYS A 59 -2.52 -12.67 13.85
C LYS A 59 -1.73 -11.98 12.75
N ILE A 60 -1.05 -12.75 11.92
CA ILE A 60 -0.36 -12.19 10.76
C ILE A 60 -1.42 -11.80 9.72
N PRO A 61 -1.51 -10.52 9.31
CA PRO A 61 -2.47 -10.09 8.30
C PRO A 61 -2.02 -10.56 6.91
N THR A 62 -2.99 -10.70 6.01
CA THR A 62 -2.71 -10.90 4.57
C THR A 62 -2.86 -9.57 3.84
N VAL A 63 -1.86 -9.19 3.05
CA VAL A 63 -1.86 -8.00 2.20
C VAL A 63 -1.90 -8.44 0.74
N LEU A 64 -2.86 -7.87 0.01
CA LEU A 64 -3.00 -8.05 -1.43
C LEU A 64 -2.41 -6.83 -2.13
N LEU A 65 -1.43 -7.04 -3.00
CA LEU A 65 -0.82 -6.01 -3.83
C LEU A 65 -1.27 -6.22 -5.27
N ASP A 66 -2.25 -5.46 -5.71
CA ASP A 66 -2.75 -5.47 -7.09
C ASP A 66 -2.03 -4.38 -7.89
N ASP A 67 -1.06 -4.80 -8.70
CA ASP A 67 -0.21 -3.96 -9.53
C ASP A 67 0.41 -2.74 -8.81
N ALA A 68 0.64 -2.92 -7.51
CA ALA A 68 1.10 -1.83 -6.63
C ALA A 68 2.55 -1.40 -6.94
N LEU A 69 3.32 -2.27 -7.62
CA LEU A 69 4.76 -2.14 -7.83
C LEU A 69 5.15 -1.72 -9.25
N ALA A 70 4.26 -1.77 -10.23
CA ALA A 70 4.59 -1.60 -11.65
C ALA A 70 5.17 -0.23 -12.04
N GLU A 71 4.95 0.79 -11.22
CA GLU A 71 5.39 2.18 -11.45
C GLU A 71 6.54 2.59 -10.52
N LEU A 72 7.10 1.64 -9.79
CA LEU A 72 8.28 1.84 -8.97
C LEU A 72 9.52 1.48 -9.78
N ASP A 73 10.61 2.21 -9.54
CA ASP A 73 11.91 1.76 -10.00
C ASP A 73 12.25 0.38 -9.37
N PRO A 74 13.07 -0.45 -10.06
CA PRO A 74 13.32 -1.82 -9.64
C PRO A 74 13.89 -1.95 -8.22
N GLU A 75 14.68 -0.97 -7.78
CA GLU A 75 15.27 -0.97 -6.44
C GLU A 75 14.21 -0.74 -5.36
N ARG A 76 13.33 0.25 -5.54
CA ARG A 76 12.21 0.48 -4.62
C ARG A 76 11.23 -0.68 -4.58
N ALA A 77 10.91 -1.28 -5.73
CA ALA A 77 10.04 -2.45 -5.80
C ALA A 77 10.65 -3.64 -5.04
N ARG A 78 11.95 -3.89 -5.20
CA ARG A 78 12.68 -4.92 -4.44
C ARG A 78 12.64 -4.65 -2.94
N ASN A 79 12.98 -3.42 -2.51
CA ASN A 79 12.97 -3.05 -1.09
C ASN A 79 11.58 -3.21 -0.46
N ALA A 80 10.52 -2.85 -1.20
CA ALA A 80 9.15 -3.08 -0.78
C ALA A 80 8.84 -4.59 -0.58
N LEU A 81 9.29 -5.44 -1.51
CA LEU A 81 9.10 -6.89 -1.45
C LEU A 81 9.96 -7.58 -0.39
N GLU A 82 11.04 -6.96 0.07
CA GLU A 82 11.82 -7.44 1.22
C GLU A 82 11.16 -7.07 2.56
N ILE A 83 10.59 -5.86 2.65
CA ILE A 83 9.98 -5.36 3.88
C ILE A 83 8.59 -5.96 4.10
N ALA A 84 7.74 -6.02 3.08
CA ALA A 84 6.34 -6.42 3.23
C ALA A 84 6.14 -7.81 3.89
N PRO A 85 6.93 -8.85 3.55
CA PRO A 85 6.85 -10.16 4.21
C PRO A 85 7.22 -10.16 5.71
N THR A 86 7.91 -9.13 6.19
CA THR A 86 8.25 -9.01 7.62
C THR A 86 7.08 -8.51 8.48
N VAL A 87 6.06 -7.94 7.84
CA VAL A 87 4.88 -7.36 8.53
C VAL A 87 3.58 -8.11 8.22
N ALA A 88 3.51 -8.82 7.09
CA ALA A 88 2.30 -9.47 6.61
C ALA A 88 2.63 -10.69 5.71
N GLN A 89 1.66 -11.58 5.54
CA GLN A 89 1.66 -12.49 4.40
C GLN A 89 1.27 -11.70 3.15
N VAL A 90 2.09 -11.75 2.10
CA VAL A 90 1.89 -10.94 0.89
C VAL A 90 1.46 -11.82 -0.28
N VAL A 91 0.42 -11.39 -0.99
CA VAL A 91 0.06 -11.89 -2.32
C VAL A 91 0.15 -10.71 -3.28
N ALA A 92 1.07 -10.78 -4.23
CA ALA A 92 1.24 -9.75 -5.24
C ALA A 92 0.80 -10.28 -6.61
N VAL A 93 0.07 -9.44 -7.35
CA VAL A 93 -0.39 -9.71 -8.70
C VAL A 93 0.12 -8.60 -9.59
N THR A 94 0.72 -8.94 -10.72
CA THR A 94 1.14 -7.97 -11.72
C THR A 94 1.23 -8.63 -13.09
N PRO A 95 0.93 -7.89 -14.18
CA PRO A 95 1.22 -8.33 -15.54
C PRO A 95 2.68 -8.09 -15.93
N HIS A 96 3.47 -7.41 -15.10
CA HIS A 96 4.86 -7.06 -15.35
C HIS A 96 5.83 -8.08 -14.76
N GLU A 97 7.07 -8.09 -15.24
CA GLU A 97 8.11 -8.91 -14.64
C GLU A 97 8.41 -8.42 -13.21
N MET A 98 8.33 -9.33 -12.25
CA MET A 98 8.59 -9.02 -10.85
C MET A 98 10.10 -8.95 -10.61
N PRO A 99 10.56 -8.00 -9.76
CA PRO A 99 11.94 -8.00 -9.28
C PRO A 99 12.31 -9.36 -8.67
N GLU A 100 13.61 -9.67 -8.68
CA GLU A 100 14.11 -10.83 -7.96
C GLU A 100 13.74 -10.73 -6.47
N VAL A 101 13.13 -11.80 -5.98
CA VAL A 101 12.73 -11.99 -4.59
C VAL A 101 13.32 -13.29 -4.07
N ASN A 102 13.46 -13.41 -2.76
CA ASN A 102 13.99 -14.61 -2.15
C ASN A 102 13.09 -15.84 -2.46
N ALA A 103 13.56 -16.69 -3.37
CA ALA A 103 12.84 -17.90 -3.83
C ALA A 103 12.61 -18.91 -2.71
N ALA A 104 13.46 -18.95 -1.67
CA ALA A 104 13.26 -19.86 -0.53
C ALA A 104 12.04 -19.49 0.32
N LYS A 105 11.52 -18.27 0.18
CA LYS A 105 10.38 -17.75 0.96
C LYS A 105 9.17 -17.37 0.10
N THR A 106 9.27 -17.52 -1.21
CA THR A 106 8.28 -17.00 -2.15
C THR A 106 7.92 -18.07 -3.17
N LYS A 107 6.62 -18.27 -3.37
CA LYS A 107 6.10 -19.07 -4.48
C LYS A 107 5.71 -18.15 -5.62
N LYS A 108 6.11 -18.48 -6.84
CA LYS A 108 5.69 -17.78 -8.06
C LYS A 108 4.58 -18.58 -8.72
N PHE A 109 3.59 -17.86 -9.24
CA PHE A 109 2.49 -18.45 -9.97
C PHE A 109 2.31 -17.67 -11.27
N ARG A 110 1.96 -18.39 -12.33
CA ARG A 110 1.62 -17.81 -13.63
C ARG A 110 0.15 -18.09 -13.94
N MET A 111 -0.47 -17.13 -14.62
CA MET A 111 -1.83 -17.23 -15.13
C MET A 111 -1.78 -17.27 -16.67
N PRO A 112 -1.62 -18.46 -17.29
CA PRO A 112 -1.49 -18.56 -18.75
C PRO A 112 -2.79 -18.23 -19.50
N GLU A 113 -3.94 -18.46 -18.87
CA GLU A 113 -5.26 -18.21 -19.44
C GLU A 113 -6.26 -17.74 -18.36
N PRO A 114 -7.33 -17.01 -18.73
CA PRO A 114 -8.36 -16.58 -17.80
C PRO A 114 -8.90 -17.72 -16.93
N GLY A 115 -8.76 -17.59 -15.62
CA GLY A 115 -9.26 -18.55 -14.62
C GLY A 115 -8.32 -19.70 -14.26
N LYS A 116 -7.14 -19.82 -14.87
CA LYS A 116 -6.17 -20.90 -14.56
C LYS A 116 -4.89 -20.35 -13.96
N ILE A 117 -4.49 -20.88 -12.80
CA ILE A 117 -3.26 -20.50 -12.09
C ILE A 117 -2.38 -21.74 -11.96
N GLU A 118 -1.11 -21.62 -12.35
CA GLU A 118 -0.11 -22.70 -12.29
C GLU A 118 1.10 -22.21 -11.47
N GLU A 119 1.67 -23.09 -10.63
CA GLU A 119 2.90 -22.78 -9.88
C GLU A 119 4.10 -22.84 -10.84
N GLU A 120 4.92 -21.80 -10.84
CA GLU A 120 6.15 -21.72 -11.64
C GLU A 120 7.29 -22.29 -10.79
N ASN A 121 7.85 -23.43 -11.23
CA ASN A 121 8.95 -24.14 -10.54
C ASN A 121 10.28 -23.40 -10.63
#